data_AF-A0A7L2IYG3-F1
#
_entry.id   AF-A0A7L2IYG3-F1
#
_cell.length_a   1.000
_cell.length_b   1.000
_cell.length_c   1.000
_cell.angle_alpha   90.00
_cell.angle_beta   90.00
_cell.angle_gamma   90.00
#
_symmetry.space_group_name_H-M   'P 1'
#
loop_
_entity.id
_entity.type
_entity.pdbx_description
1 polymer ?
#
loop_
_entity_poly.entity_id
_entity_poly.type
_entity_poly.pdbx_seq_one_letter_code
_entity_poly.pdbx_strand_id
1 'polypeptide(L)' 'TEALLHTLKRSRRVKANDRERNRMHHLNAALDELRSVLPTFPDDTKLTKIETLRFAYNYIWALSETLRLA' A
#
# COMPACT_ATOMS: atom_id res chain seq x y z
N THR A 1 -37.83 17.68 6.00
CA THR A 1 -37.67 18.54 4.81
C THR A 1 -36.58 17.97 3.91
N GLU A 2 -36.62 18.25 2.61
CA GLU A 2 -35.59 17.78 1.67
C GLU A 2 -34.17 18.20 2.07
N ALA A 3 -34.02 19.36 2.71
CA ALA A 3 -32.76 19.86 3.26
C ALA A 3 -32.13 18.92 4.31
N LEU A 4 -32.93 18.29 5.17
CA LEU A 4 -32.44 17.33 6.15
C LEU A 4 -31.93 16.05 5.48
N LEU A 5 -32.67 15.54 4.49
CA LEU A 5 -32.28 14.36 3.72
C LEU A 5 -30.97 14.60 2.95
N HIS A 6 -30.80 15.79 2.37
CA HIS A 6 -29.58 16.18 1.69
C HIS A 6 -28.37 16.22 2.65
N THR A 7 -28.55 16.80 3.84
CA THR A 7 -27.52 16.86 4.89
C THR A 7 -27.11 15.45 5.35
N LEU A 8 -28.07 14.55 5.56
CA LEU A 8 -27.81 13.15 5.93
C LEU A 8 -27.04 12.40 4.83
N LYS A 9 -27.43 12.57 3.56
CA LYS A 9 -26.69 11.98 2.42
C LYS A 9 -25.25 12.48 2.37
N ARG A 10 -25.01 13.79 2.56
CA ARG A 10 -23.67 14.37 2.62
C ARG A 10 -22.85 13.78 3.77
N SER A 11 -23.43 13.68 4.97
CA SER A 11 -22.77 13.09 6.14
C SER A 11 -22.36 11.62 5.89
N ARG A 12 -23.24 10.82 5.28
CA ARG A 12 -22.93 9.43 4.91
C ARG A 12 -21.77 9.34 3.92
N ARG A 13 -21.72 10.23 2.93
CA ARG A 13 -20.63 10.28 1.94
C ARG A 13 -19.30 10.66 2.60
N VAL A 14 -19.29 11.65 3.50
CA VAL A 14 -18.08 12.04 4.25
C VAL A 14 -17.56 10.85 5.07
N LYS A 15 -18.44 10.19 5.85
CA LYS A 15 -18.07 8.99 6.62
C LYS A 15 -17.52 7.86 5.74
N ALA A 16 -18.06 7.67 4.54
CA ALA A 16 -17.56 6.66 3.60
C ALA A 16 -16.16 7.01 3.06
N ASN A 17 -15.94 8.27 2.70
CA ASN A 17 -14.64 8.75 2.21
C ASN A 17 -13.57 8.63 3.30
N ASP A 18 -13.90 8.93 4.56
CA ASP A 18 -12.95 8.81 5.66
C ASP A 18 -12.56 7.34 5.92
N ARG A 19 -13.51 6.41 5.80
CA ARG A 19 -13.21 4.97 5.87
C ARG A 19 -12.27 4.53 4.75
N GLU A 20 -12.51 4.95 3.52
CA GLU A 20 -11.63 4.58 2.41
C GLU A 20 -10.24 5.20 2.52
N ARG A 21 -10.16 6.45 3.01
CA ARG A 21 -8.87 7.08 3.30
C ARG A 21 -8.09 6.28 4.35
N ASN A 22 -8.73 5.88 5.44
CA ASN A 22 -8.09 5.03 6.45
C ASN A 22 -7.68 3.68 5.88
N ARG A 23 -8.50 3.03 5.05
CA ARG A 23 -8.12 1.78 4.36
C ARG A 23 -6.86 1.97 3.51
N MET A 24 -6.78 3.07 2.76
CA MET A 24 -5.61 3.40 1.95
C MET A 24 -4.36 3.73 2.79
N HIS A 25 -4.51 4.35 3.96
CA HIS A 25 -3.39 4.55 4.89
C HIS A 25 -2.80 3.22 5.37
N HIS A 26 -3.63 2.26 5.78
CA HIS A 26 -3.17 0.93 6.16
C HIS A 26 -2.47 0.21 5.01
N LEU A 27 -3.05 0.27 3.80
CA LEU A 27 -2.44 -0.35 2.61
C LEU A 27 -1.08 0.28 2.27
N ASN A 28 -0.96 1.60 2.35
CA ASN A 28 0.30 2.28 2.06
C ASN A 28 1.35 1.98 3.14
N ALA A 29 0.96 1.87 4.41
CA ALA A 29 1.85 1.48 5.50
C ALA A 29 2.43 0.07 5.28
N ALA A 30 1.58 -0.90 4.93
CA ALA A 30 2.04 -2.25 4.60
C ALA A 30 2.97 -2.29 3.38
N LEU A 31 2.75 -1.42 2.39
CA LEU A 31 3.63 -1.31 1.23
C LEU A 31 4.98 -0.68 1.59
N ASP A 32 5.01 0.27 2.52
CA ASP A 32 6.24 0.87 3.02
C ASP A 32 7.03 -0.12 3.90
N GLU A 33 6.35 -0.94 4.70
CA GLU A 33 6.96 -2.07 5.41
C GLU A 33 7.59 -3.07 4.43
N LEU A 34 6.88 -3.41 3.35
CA LEU A 34 7.45 -4.25 2.28
C LEU A 34 8.71 -3.62 1.68
N ARG A 35 8.72 -2.31 1.40
CA ARG A 35 9.92 -1.62 0.89
C ARG A 35 11.11 -1.73 1.85
N SER A 36 10.86 -1.65 3.15
CA SER A 36 11.93 -1.66 4.17
C SER A 36 12.73 -2.95 4.24
N VAL A 37 12.15 -4.06 3.78
CA VAL A 37 12.81 -5.38 3.75
C VAL A 37 13.42 -5.72 2.39
N LEU A 38 13.20 -4.89 1.37
CA LEU A 38 13.83 -5.08 0.07
C LEU A 38 15.27 -4.57 0.10
N PRO A 39 16.21 -5.23 -0.59
CA PRO A 39 17.57 -4.75 -0.69
C PRO A 39 17.59 -3.49 -1.56
N THR A 40 17.74 -2.31 -0.93
CA THR A 40 17.85 -1.02 -1.60
C THR A 40 19.14 -0.30 -1.22
N PHE A 41 19.73 0.44 -2.16
CA PHE A 41 20.90 1.28 -1.89
C PHE A 41 20.48 2.56 -1.13
N PRO A 42 21.35 3.09 -0.25
CA PRO A 42 21.01 4.17 0.67
C PRO A 42 20.60 5.50 0.01
N ASP A 43 20.87 5.69 -1.28
CA ASP A 43 20.57 6.91 -2.04
C ASP A 43 19.45 6.77 -3.08
N ASP A 44 18.77 5.62 -3.15
CA ASP A 44 17.81 5.36 -4.22
C ASP A 44 16.43 5.98 -3.99
N THR A 45 15.87 6.48 -5.10
CA THR A 45 14.52 7.05 -5.17
C THR A 45 13.48 6.04 -4.70
N LYS A 46 12.52 6.47 -3.87
CA LYS A 46 11.43 5.60 -3.37
C LYS A 46 10.74 4.90 -4.53
N LEU A 47 10.82 3.55 -4.55
CA LEU A 47 10.19 2.71 -5.56
C LEU A 47 8.68 3.01 -5.68
N THR A 48 8.18 3.08 -6.91
CA THR A 48 6.74 3.14 -7.16
C THR A 48 6.05 1.86 -6.65
N LYS A 49 4.70 1.87 -6.58
CA LYS A 49 3.95 0.71 -6.08
C LYS A 49 4.19 -0.55 -6.91
N ILE A 50 4.22 -0.41 -8.24
CA ILE A 50 4.43 -1.55 -9.14
C ILE A 50 5.86 -2.08 -9.07
N GLU A 51 6.84 -1.19 -8.98
CA GLU A 51 8.26 -1.59 -8.83
C GLU A 51 8.48 -2.33 -7.51
N THR A 52 7.89 -1.85 -6.41
CA THR A 52 7.97 -2.51 -5.10
C THR A 52 7.47 -3.96 -5.18
N LEU A 53 6.32 -4.18 -5.81
CA LEU A 53 5.72 -5.52 -5.93
C LEU A 53 6.55 -6.44 -6.84
N ARG A 54 7.05 -5.93 -7.97
CA ARG A 54 7.91 -6.69 -8.89
C ARG A 54 9.23 -7.06 -8.22
N PHE A 55 9.83 -6.14 -7.50
CA PHE A 55 11.08 -6.37 -6.79
C PHE A 55 10.88 -7.40 -5.67
N ALA A 56 9.83 -7.26 -4.85
CA ALA A 56 9.50 -8.25 -3.83
C ALA A 56 9.37 -9.68 -4.39
N TYR A 57 8.65 -9.84 -5.51
CA TYR A 57 8.52 -11.13 -6.18
C TYR A 57 9.88 -11.70 -6.61
N ASN A 58 10.69 -10.90 -7.31
CA ASN A 58 12.00 -11.32 -7.77
C ASN A 58 12.96 -11.65 -6.61
N TYR A 59 12.86 -10.90 -5.51
CA TYR A 59 13.70 -11.13 -4.34
C TYR A 59 13.35 -12.45 -3.64
N ILE A 60 12.06 -12.74 -3.46
CA ILE A 60 11.60 -14.05 -2.95
C ILE A 60 12.11 -15.18 -3.85
N TRP A 61 12.01 -15.02 -5.18
CA TRP A 61 12.50 -16.01 -6.13
C TRP A 61 14.01 -16.25 -6.01
N ALA A 62 14.80 -15.18 -5.95
CA ALA A 62 16.26 -15.25 -5.85
C ALA A 62 16.73 -15.92 -4.54
N LEU A 63 16.10 -15.56 -3.41
CA LEU A 63 16.38 -16.22 -2.12
C LEU A 63 16.01 -17.71 -2.16
N SER A 64 14.87 -18.04 -2.78
CA SER A 64 14.44 -19.43 -2.93
C SER A 64 15.39 -20.25 -3.78
N GLU A 65 15.96 -19.66 -4.85
CA GLU A 65 16.97 -20.32 -5.68
C GLU A 65 18.30 -20.48 -4.94
N THR A 66 18.71 -19.46 -4.19
CA THR A 66 19.94 -19.52 -3.37
C THR A 66 19.90 -20.68 -2.37
N LEU A 67 18.74 -20.93 -1.76
CA LEU A 67 18.55 -22.06 -0.85
C LEU A 67 18.49 -23.42 -1.55
N ARG A 68 18.11 -23.48 -2.83
CA ARG A 68 18.09 -24.74 -3.61
C ARG A 68 19.49 -25.15 -4.09
N LEU A 69 20.35 -24.16 -4.34
CA LEU A 69 21.70 -24.36 -4.83
C LEU A 69 22.72 -24.57 -3.70
N ALA A 70 22.33 -24.30 -2.45
CA ALA A 70 23.11 -24.58 -1.24
C ALA A 70 22.95 -26.03 -0.78
#